data_AF-A0A956TMA6-F1
#
_entry.id   AF-A0A956TMA6-F1
#
_cell.length_a   1.000
_cell.length_b   1.000
_cell.length_c   1.000
_cell.angle_alpha   90.00
_cell.angle_beta   90.00
_cell.angle_gamma   90.00
#
_symmetry.space_group_name_H-M   'P 1'
#
loop_
_entity.id
_entity.type
_entity.pdbx_description
1 polymer ?
#
loop_
_entity_poly.entity_id
_entity_poly.type
_entity_poly.pdbx_seq_one_letter_code
_entity_poly.pdbx_strand_id
1 'polypeptide(L)'
;MNTIRQLRIVGIAEGISFIVLLFIAMPLKYAAGYPMAVTVAGSIHGFLFITYVIAMVRALAEHKWGGKKIFEVFISAVYPFGTFILDRKLRVEERELSVS
;
A
#
# COMPACT_ATOMS: atom_id res chain seq x y z
N MET A 1 -15.26 6.49 -8.47
CA MET A 1 -14.62 5.30 -7.85
C MET A 1 -14.56 5.56 -6.36
N ASN A 2 -15.03 4.64 -5.51
CA ASN A 2 -15.02 4.79 -4.04
C ASN A 2 -13.57 4.99 -3.54
N THR A 3 -13.34 5.91 -2.59
CA THR A 3 -12.00 6.20 -2.05
C THR A 3 -11.40 5.02 -1.29
N ILE A 4 -12.21 4.22 -0.60
CA ILE A 4 -11.78 2.96 0.00
C ILE A 4 -11.30 2.00 -1.09
N ARG A 5 -12.03 1.87 -2.21
CA ARG A 5 -11.61 1.03 -3.34
C ARG A 5 -10.28 1.50 -3.93
N GLN A 6 -10.12 2.82 -4.07
CA GLN A 6 -8.87 3.40 -4.53
C GLN A 6 -7.71 3.08 -3.58
N LEU A 7 -7.90 3.27 -2.27
CA LEU A 7 -6.91 2.93 -1.24
C LEU A 7 -6.54 1.45 -1.27
N ARG A 8 -7.51 0.56 -1.46
CA ARG A 8 -7.31 -0.89 -1.59
C ARG A 8 -6.45 -1.25 -2.80
N ILE A 9 -6.80 -0.73 -3.98
CA ILE A 9 -6.05 -1.01 -5.21
C ILE A 9 -4.61 -0.51 -5.10
N VAL A 10 -4.43 0.72 -4.64
CA VAL A 10 -3.09 1.31 -4.48
C VAL A 10 -2.30 0.58 -3.40
N GLY A 11 -2.95 0.19 -2.29
CA GLY A 11 -2.30 -0.57 -1.22
C GLY A 11 -1.81 -1.95 -1.66
N ILE A 12 -2.59 -2.68 -2.47
CA ILE A 12 -2.12 -3.95 -3.04
C ILE A 12 -0.92 -3.72 -3.96
N ALA A 13 -0.98 -2.70 -4.83
CA ALA A 13 0.13 -2.40 -5.73
C ALA A 13 1.41 -2.01 -4.96
N GLU A 14 1.27 -1.18 -3.93
CA GLU A 14 2.35 -0.79 -3.01
C GLU A 14 2.95 -2.03 -2.32
N GLY A 15 2.14 -2.89 -1.71
CA GLY A 15 2.61 -4.11 -1.05
C GLY A 15 3.33 -5.07 -2.00
N ILE A 16 2.80 -5.27 -3.22
CA ILE A 16 3.49 -6.08 -4.25
C ILE A 16 4.83 -5.45 -4.61
N SER A 17 4.89 -4.13 -4.84
CA SER A 17 6.13 -3.43 -5.17
C SER A 17 7.17 -3.54 -4.07
N PHE A 18 6.74 -3.55 -2.80
CA PHE A 18 7.62 -3.71 -1.65
C PHE A 18 8.17 -5.13 -1.57
N ILE A 19 7.34 -6.16 -1.78
CA ILE A 19 7.80 -7.55 -1.85
C ILE A 19 8.81 -7.72 -2.99
N VAL A 20 8.55 -7.16 -4.17
CA VAL A 20 9.49 -7.19 -5.31
C VAL A 20 10.81 -6.50 -4.94
N LEU A 21 10.75 -5.32 -4.31
CA LEU A 21 11.94 -4.59 -3.88
C LEU A 21 12.79 -5.43 -2.90
N LEU A 22 12.17 -6.06 -1.91
CA LEU A 22 12.88 -6.81 -0.87
C LEU A 22 13.36 -8.19 -1.33
N PHE A 23 12.54 -8.95 -2.05
CA PHE A 23 12.82 -10.35 -2.37
C PHE A 23 13.39 -10.57 -3.77
N ILE A 24 13.37 -9.55 -4.64
CA ILE A 24 13.94 -9.64 -5.99
C ILE A 24 15.07 -8.63 -6.15
N ALA A 25 14.80 -7.34 -5.95
CA ALA A 25 15.79 -6.30 -6.25
C ALA A 25 16.99 -6.34 -5.28
N MET A 26 16.76 -6.56 -3.98
CA MET A 26 17.84 -6.68 -3.00
C MET A 26 18.74 -7.92 -3.26
N PRO A 27 18.20 -9.13 -3.46
CA PRO A 27 19.02 -10.27 -3.87
C PRO A 27 19.79 -10.03 -5.17
N LEU A 28 19.18 -9.42 -6.19
CA LEU A 28 19.89 -9.08 -7.43
C LEU A 28 21.05 -8.10 -7.20
N LYS A 29 20.88 -7.12 -6.32
CA LYS A 29 21.95 -6.19 -5.94
C LYS A 29 23.12 -6.91 -5.27
N TYR A 30 22.85 -7.75 -4.27
CA TYR A 30 23.92 -8.36 -3.46
C TYR A 30 24.51 -9.64 -4.07
N ALA A 31 23.69 -10.48 -4.70
CA ALA A 31 24.12 -11.78 -5.24
C ALA A 31 24.58 -11.70 -6.71
N ALA A 32 23.97 -10.83 -7.51
CA ALA A 32 24.26 -10.72 -8.94
C ALA A 32 24.97 -9.40 -9.32
N GLY A 33 25.18 -8.49 -8.37
CA GLY A 33 25.87 -7.21 -8.61
C GLY A 33 25.08 -6.23 -9.49
N TYR A 34 23.74 -6.31 -9.50
CA TYR A 34 22.84 -5.44 -10.28
C TYR A 34 22.18 -4.36 -9.41
N PRO A 35 22.88 -3.26 -9.06
CA PRO A 35 22.31 -2.20 -8.22
C PRO A 35 21.14 -1.46 -8.92
N MET A 36 21.12 -1.43 -10.25
CA MET A 36 20.05 -0.79 -11.03
C MET A 36 18.67 -1.39 -10.76
N ALA A 37 18.58 -2.68 -10.40
CA ALA A 37 17.32 -3.31 -10.04
C ALA A 37 16.68 -2.63 -8.81
N VAL A 38 17.49 -2.26 -7.81
CA VAL A 38 17.03 -1.55 -6.61
C VAL A 38 16.65 -0.12 -6.93
N THR A 39 17.40 0.58 -7.79
CA THR A 39 17.04 1.93 -8.22
C THR A 39 15.66 1.95 -8.88
N VAL A 40 15.43 1.06 -9.85
CA VAL A 40 14.14 1.01 -10.57
C VAL A 40 13.00 0.58 -9.65
N ALA A 41 13.15 -0.56 -8.95
CA ALA A 41 12.11 -1.05 -8.06
C ALA A 41 11.83 -0.08 -6.91
N GLY A 42 12.88 0.56 -6.36
CA GLY A 42 12.78 1.55 -5.30
C GLY A 42 12.06 2.82 -5.76
N SER A 43 12.33 3.32 -6.96
CA SER A 43 11.61 4.45 -7.53
C SER A 43 10.12 4.14 -7.75
N ILE A 44 9.80 2.96 -8.28
CA ILE A 44 8.41 2.51 -8.46
C ILE A 44 7.69 2.41 -7.11
N HIS A 45 8.32 1.76 -6.14
CA HIS A 45 7.78 1.62 -4.79
C HIS A 45 7.57 2.97 -4.12
N GLY A 46 8.54 3.89 -4.19
CA GLY A 46 8.40 5.24 -3.63
C GLY A 46 7.24 6.03 -4.23
N PHE A 47 7.05 5.94 -5.56
CA PHE A 47 5.88 6.54 -6.22
C PHE A 47 4.56 5.94 -5.74
N LEU A 48 4.50 4.61 -5.61
CA LEU A 48 3.31 3.91 -5.10
C LEU A 48 3.01 4.26 -3.65
N PHE A 49 4.04 4.37 -2.80
CA PHE A 49 3.91 4.77 -1.40
C PHE A 49 3.32 6.19 -1.28
N ILE A 50 3.81 7.15 -2.07
CA ILE A 50 3.23 8.51 -2.09
C ILE A 50 1.78 8.47 -2.55
N THR A 51 1.49 7.71 -3.61
CA THR A 51 0.11 7.54 -4.12
C THR A 51 -0.80 6.91 -3.07
N TYR A 52 -0.28 5.96 -2.29
CA TYR A 52 -0.99 5.32 -1.17
C TYR A 52 -1.33 6.33 -0.08
N VAL A 53 -0.37 7.15 0.33
CA VAL A 53 -0.58 8.21 1.34
C VAL A 53 -1.65 9.20 0.85
N ILE A 54 -1.61 9.61 -0.42
CA ILE A 54 -2.64 10.47 -1.00
C ILE A 54 -4.02 9.79 -0.96
N ALA A 55 -4.12 8.51 -1.33
CA ALA A 55 -5.36 7.76 -1.26
C ALA A 55 -5.88 7.62 0.17
N MET A 56 -4.98 7.42 1.15
CA MET A 56 -5.30 7.36 2.57
C MET A 56 -5.89 8.69 3.06
N VAL A 57 -5.26 9.83 2.73
CA VAL A 57 -5.74 11.15 3.14
C VAL A 57 -7.13 11.44 2.54
N ARG A 58 -7.36 11.04 1.28
CA ARG A 58 -8.67 11.17 0.64
C ARG A 58 -9.73 10.31 1.32
N ALA A 59 -9.42 9.05 1.62
CA ALA A 59 -10.34 8.16 2.35
C ALA A 59 -10.62 8.69 3.76
N LEU A 60 -9.63 9.27 4.44
CA LEU A 60 -9.81 9.89 5.75
C LEU A 60 -10.69 11.15 5.72
N ALA A 61 -10.63 11.92 4.64
CA ALA A 61 -11.47 13.11 4.48
C ALA A 61 -12.96 12.74 4.27
N GLU A 62 -13.23 11.62 3.60
CA GLU A 62 -14.59 11.13 3.32
C GLU A 62 -15.17 10.28 4.47
N HIS A 63 -14.34 9.44 5.07
CA HIS A 63 -14.72 8.54 6.15
C HIS A 63 -14.06 9.02 7.43
N LYS A 64 -14.84 9.55 8.38
CA LYS A 64 -14.41 10.09 9.69
C LYS A 64 -13.79 9.01 10.59
N TRP A 65 -12.69 8.42 10.15
CA TRP A 65 -11.98 7.35 10.84
C TRP A 65 -11.33 7.87 12.11
N GLY A 66 -11.44 7.10 13.19
CA GLY A 66 -10.72 7.39 14.42
C GLY A 66 -9.21 7.18 14.28
N GLY A 67 -8.41 7.78 15.17
CA GLY A 67 -6.94 7.73 15.13
C GLY A 67 -6.33 6.33 15.05
N LYS A 68 -6.98 5.33 15.65
CA LYS A 68 -6.56 3.92 15.56
C LYS A 68 -6.57 3.40 14.11
N LYS A 69 -7.62 3.69 13.34
CA LYS A 69 -7.75 3.25 11.96
C LYS A 69 -6.71 3.94 11.07
N ILE A 70 -6.49 5.24 11.28
CA ILE A 70 -5.44 6.00 10.59
C ILE A 70 -4.07 5.35 10.84
N PHE A 71 -3.78 5.02 12.10
CA PHE A 71 -2.54 4.36 12.47
C PHE A 71 -2.40 2.97 11.83
N GLU A 72 -3.45 2.15 11.83
CA GLU A 72 -3.47 0.85 11.15
C GLU A 72 -3.20 0.99 9.64
N VAL A 73 -3.81 1.97 8.98
CA VAL A 73 -3.65 2.23 7.54
C VAL A 73 -2.26 2.76 7.20
N PHE A 74 -1.67 3.56 8.08
CA PHE A 74 -0.30 4.05 7.88
C PHE A 74 0.73 2.93 8.07
N ILE A 75 0.63 2.19 9.18
CA ILE A 75 1.55 1.08 9.50
C ILE A 75 1.46 -0.04 8.46
N SER A 76 0.29 -0.25 7.86
CA SER A 76 0.15 -1.27 6.84
C SER A 76 1.01 -1.02 5.59
N ALA A 77 1.32 0.23 5.26
CA ALA A 77 2.21 0.57 4.14
C ALA A 77 3.71 0.49 4.50
N VAL A 78 4.04 0.44 5.79
CA VAL A 78 5.43 0.27 6.25
C VAL A 78 5.80 -1.21 6.36
N TYR A 79 4.80 -2.08 6.54
CA TYR A 79 5.01 -3.51 6.64
C TYR A 79 4.75 -4.18 5.28
N PRO A 80 5.65 -5.00 4.73
CA PRO A 80 5.52 -5.56 3.37
C PRO A 80 4.26 -6.40 3.15
N PHE A 81 3.67 -6.94 4.22
CA PHE A 81 2.39 -7.67 4.17
C PHE A 81 1.21 -6.91 4.78
N GLY A 82 1.45 -5.71 5.29
CA GLY A 82 0.46 -4.94 6.03
C GLY A 82 -0.72 -4.53 5.16
N THR A 83 -0.45 -4.07 3.93
CA THR A 83 -1.49 -3.63 2.99
C THR A 83 -2.44 -4.74 2.56
N PHE A 84 -1.97 -6.00 2.49
CA PHE A 84 -2.84 -7.15 2.21
C PHE A 84 -3.80 -7.45 3.36
N ILE A 85 -3.32 -7.33 4.61
CA ILE A 85 -4.17 -7.50 5.80
C ILE A 85 -5.19 -6.36 5.88
N LEU A 86 -4.76 -5.13 5.60
CA LEU A 86 -5.63 -3.96 5.56
C LEU A 86 -6.68 -4.11 4.44
N ASP A 87 -6.31 -4.58 3.24
CA ASP A 87 -7.23 -4.79 2.13
C ASP A 87 -8.40 -5.68 2.53
N ARG A 88 -8.13 -6.78 3.26
CA ARG A 88 -9.18 -7.68 3.75
C ARG A 88 -10.18 -6.94 4.65
N LYS A 89 -9.70 -6.06 5.54
CA LYS A 89 -10.57 -5.24 6.40
C LYS A 89 -11.36 -4.21 5.60
N LEU A 90 -10.68 -3.46 4.72
CA LEU A 90 -11.30 -2.43 3.88
C LEU A 90 -12.30 -3.00 2.88
N ARG A 91 -12.12 -4.24 2.43
CA ARG A 91 -13.06 -4.92 1.53
C ARG A 91 -14.41 -5.19 2.20
N VAL A 92 -14.43 -5.43 3.51
CA VAL A 92 -15.68 -5.58 4.27
C VAL A 92 -16.38 -4.23 4.37
N GLU A 93 -15.63 -3.19 4.76
CA GLU A 93 -16.14 -1.82 4.91
C GLU A 93 -16.66 -1.23 3.57
N GLU A 94 -15.96 -1.46 2.45
CA GLU A 94 -16.45 -1.08 1.12
C GLU A 94 -17.78 -1.77 0.78
N ARG A 95 -17.93 -3.03 1.19
CA ARG A 95 -19.13 -3.82 0.90
C ARG A 95 -20.32 -3.32 1.73
N GLU A 96 -20.11 -3.01 3.01
CA GLU A 96 -21.13 -2.41 3.88
C GLU A 96 -21.63 -1.08 3.32
N LEU A 97 -20.71 -0.20 2.89
CA LEU A 97 -21.05 1.08 2.27
C LEU A 97 -21.73 0.97 0.90
N SER A 98 -21.60 -0.18 0.22
CA SER A 98 -22.28 -0.41 -1.07
C SER A 98 -23.71 -0.92 -0.94
N VAL A 99 -24.11 -1.34 0.27
CA VAL A 99 -25.43 -1.91 0.58
C VAL A 99 -26.30 -0.92 1.38
N SER A 100 -25.71 0.13 1.97
CA SER A 100 -26.43 1.26 2.60
C SER A 100 -26.80 2.35 1.60
#